data_AF-A0A0B7B7W5-F1
#
_entry.id   AF-A0A0B7B7W5-F1
#
_cell.length_a   1.000
_cell.length_b   1.000
_cell.length_c   1.000
_cell.angle_alpha   90.00
_cell.angle_beta   90.00
_cell.angle_gamma   90.00
#
_symmetry.space_group_name_H-M   'P 1'
#
loop_
_entity.id
_entity.type
_entity.pdbx_description
1 polymer ?
#
loop_
_entity_poly.entity_id
_entity_poly.type
_entity_poly.pdbx_seq_one_letter_code
_entity_poly.pdbx_strand_id
1 'polypeptide(L)'
;NRFSAWEMHRSQSTDTEAITICLKTNDKEITICNIYSPPNKFIHLNNIQPNTENWIIVGDFNSHSPSWGYSDLNIKGEEVEDFIINKSCSAKQTW
;
A
#
# COMPACT_ATOMS: atom_id res chain seq x y z
N ASN A 1 -23.87 12.59 -10.97
CA ASN A 1 -22.92 11.71 -10.24
C ASN A 1 -21.55 11.84 -10.84
N ARG A 2 -20.62 12.50 -10.14
CA ARG A 2 -19.24 12.68 -10.59
C ARG A 2 -18.35 11.72 -9.80
N PHE A 3 -18.23 10.51 -10.30
CA PHE A 3 -17.09 9.67 -9.95
C PHE A 3 -15.88 10.20 -10.72
N SER A 4 -14.75 10.35 -10.06
CA SER A 4 -13.50 10.73 -10.72
C SER A 4 -12.34 9.99 -10.07
N ALA A 5 -11.35 9.66 -10.89
CA ALA A 5 -10.11 9.07 -10.46
C ALA A 5 -8.95 9.85 -11.07
N TRP A 6 -7.88 10.07 -10.32
CA TRP A 6 -6.65 10.65 -10.85
C TRP A 6 -5.42 10.09 -10.14
N GLU A 7 -4.32 10.01 -10.87
CA GLU A 7 -3.01 9.67 -10.31
C GLU A 7 -2.53 10.82 -9.42
N MET A 8 -2.16 10.49 -8.17
CA MET A 8 -1.55 11.42 -7.23
C MET A 8 -0.04 11.32 -7.26
N HIS A 9 0.46 10.09 -7.37
CA HIS A 9 1.89 9.80 -7.28
C HIS A 9 2.23 8.50 -7.99
N ARG A 10 3.45 8.43 -8.50
CA ARG A 10 4.08 7.22 -9.01
C ARG A 10 5.53 7.20 -8.53
N SER A 11 5.94 6.05 -8.00
CA SER A 11 7.31 5.89 -7.54
C SER A 11 8.29 5.99 -8.70
N GLN A 12 9.50 6.42 -8.40
CA GLN A 12 10.64 6.41 -9.34
C GLN A 12 11.71 5.39 -8.95
N SER A 13 11.52 4.71 -7.81
CA SER A 13 12.44 3.69 -7.31
C SER A 13 12.11 2.32 -7.89
N THR A 14 13.14 1.49 -8.08
CA THR A 14 13.00 0.09 -8.50
C THR A 14 12.89 -0.88 -7.32
N ASP A 15 13.00 -0.39 -6.07
CA ASP A 15 12.96 -1.23 -4.87
C ASP A 15 11.54 -1.37 -4.32
N THR A 16 10.72 -0.35 -4.53
CA THR A 16 9.29 -0.38 -4.28
C THR A 16 8.60 0.41 -5.39
N GLU A 17 7.95 -0.32 -6.27
CA GLU A 17 7.15 0.23 -7.35
C GLU A 17 5.76 0.54 -6.81
N ALA A 18 5.27 1.77 -7.01
CA ALA A 18 3.97 2.17 -6.50
C ALA A 18 3.27 3.13 -7.44
N ILE A 19 1.96 2.99 -7.55
CA ILE A 19 1.06 3.99 -8.12
C ILE A 19 -0.03 4.30 -7.12
N THR A 20 -0.20 5.58 -6.83
CA THR A 20 -1.24 6.08 -5.92
C THR A 20 -2.28 6.82 -6.72
N ILE A 21 -3.52 6.40 -6.60
CA ILE A 21 -4.68 7.06 -7.20
C ILE A 21 -5.61 7.59 -6.10
N CYS A 22 -6.22 8.74 -6.35
CA CYS A 22 -7.36 9.19 -5.58
C CYS A 22 -8.64 8.81 -6.31
N LEU A 23 -9.55 8.15 -5.61
CA LEU A 23 -10.91 7.87 -6.05
C LEU A 23 -11.86 8.80 -5.31
N LYS A 24 -12.51 9.68 -6.04
CA LYS A 24 -13.54 10.57 -5.51
C LYS A 24 -14.92 10.09 -5.96
N THR A 25 -15.74 9.81 -4.96
CA THR A 25 -17.18 9.60 -5.08
C THR A 25 -17.91 10.89 -4.66
N ASN A 26 -19.24 10.89 -4.69
CA ASN A 26 -20.00 12.08 -4.27
C ASN A 26 -19.73 12.46 -2.80
N ASP A 27 -19.58 11.47 -1.90
CA ASP A 27 -19.54 11.70 -0.45
C ASP A 27 -18.22 11.28 0.20
N LYS A 28 -17.32 10.66 -0.56
CA LYS A 28 -16.07 10.09 -0.05
C LYS A 28 -14.93 10.27 -1.02
N GLU A 29 -13.75 10.48 -0.44
CA GLU A 29 -12.46 10.39 -1.10
C GLU A 29 -11.71 9.19 -0.51
N ILE A 30 -11.20 8.33 -1.39
CA ILE A 30 -10.44 7.13 -1.02
C ILE A 30 -9.14 7.13 -1.80
N THR A 31 -8.01 7.04 -1.11
CA THR A 31 -6.71 6.87 -1.75
C THR A 31 -6.36 5.40 -1.84
N ILE A 32 -6.01 4.93 -3.03
CA ILE A 32 -5.53 3.56 -3.23
C ILE A 32 -4.09 3.63 -3.70
N CYS A 33 -3.19 2.94 -3.00
CA CYS A 33 -1.82 2.75 -3.42
C CYS A 33 -1.62 1.28 -3.83
N ASN A 34 -1.37 1.06 -5.12
CA ASN A 34 -0.99 -0.25 -5.63
C ASN A 34 0.54 -0.36 -5.62
N ILE A 35 1.07 -1.33 -4.89
CA ILE A 35 2.48 -1.48 -4.56
C ILE A 35 2.98 -2.83 -5.06
N TYR A 36 4.17 -2.83 -5.65
CA TYR A 36 4.96 -4.03 -5.91
C TYR A 36 6.33 -3.87 -5.26
N SER A 37 6.72 -4.82 -4.41
CA SER A 37 8.06 -4.89 -3.83
C SER A 37 8.70 -6.23 -4.22
N PRO A 38 9.81 -6.23 -5.00
CA PRO A 38 10.47 -7.48 -5.40
C PRO A 38 10.96 -8.29 -4.19
N PRO A 39 10.94 -9.64 -4.23
CA PRO A 39 11.25 -10.49 -3.07
C PRO A 39 12.64 -10.24 -2.47
N ASN A 40 13.61 -9.87 -3.31
CA ASN A 40 15.03 -9.71 -2.92
C ASN A 40 15.44 -8.25 -2.67
N LYS A 41 14.49 -7.36 -2.40
CA LYS A 41 14.72 -5.93 -2.16
C LYS A 41 13.99 -5.44 -0.92
N PHE A 42 14.45 -4.35 -0.31
CA PHE A 42 13.73 -3.72 0.80
C PHE A 42 12.41 -3.11 0.35
N ILE A 43 11.41 -3.12 1.22
CA ILE A 43 10.16 -2.41 0.98
C ILE A 43 10.23 -1.03 1.63
N HIS A 44 9.95 0.03 0.87
CA HIS A 44 10.11 1.42 1.33
C HIS A 44 8.77 2.14 1.41
N LEU A 45 7.92 1.70 2.34
CA LEU A 45 6.56 2.21 2.53
C LEU A 45 6.52 3.67 3.02
N ASN A 46 7.55 4.13 3.74
CA ASN A 46 7.60 5.50 4.27
C ASN A 46 7.60 6.59 3.19
N ASN A 47 7.94 6.24 1.94
CA ASN A 47 7.86 7.11 0.78
C ASN A 47 6.42 7.28 0.26
N ILE A 48 5.49 6.46 0.74
CA ILE A 48 4.08 6.45 0.37
C ILE A 48 3.31 7.16 1.48
N GLN A 49 3.08 8.46 1.31
CA GLN A 49 2.31 9.27 2.25
C GLN A 49 1.18 9.99 1.54
N PRO A 50 -0.01 9.36 1.42
CA PRO A 50 -1.17 10.07 0.93
C PRO A 50 -1.68 11.05 2.00
N ASN A 51 -2.04 12.26 1.56
CA ASN A 51 -2.59 13.31 2.44
C ASN A 51 -4.07 13.06 2.80
N THR A 52 -4.47 11.80 3.04
CA THR A 52 -5.88 11.42 3.23
C THR A 52 -6.06 10.41 4.34
N GLU A 53 -7.16 10.54 5.10
CA GLU A 53 -7.49 9.63 6.21
C GLU A 53 -8.01 8.26 5.74
N ASN A 54 -8.61 8.18 4.55
CA ASN A 54 -9.19 6.94 4.01
C ASN A 54 -8.30 6.37 2.91
N TRP A 55 -7.42 5.44 3.27
CA TRP A 55 -6.53 4.86 2.27
C TRP A 55 -6.30 3.36 2.42
N ILE A 56 -6.04 2.75 1.27
CA ILE A 56 -5.85 1.32 1.11
C ILE A 56 -4.51 1.11 0.41
N ILE A 57 -3.65 0.29 0.99
CA ILE A 57 -2.51 -0.28 0.28
C ILE A 57 -2.88 -1.67 -0.25
N VAL A 58 -2.49 -1.95 -1.48
CA VAL A 58 -2.80 -3.20 -2.17
C VAL A 58 -1.63 -3.57 -3.06
N GLY A 59 -1.44 -4.86 -3.32
CA GLY A 59 -0.49 -5.34 -4.33
C GLY A 59 0.36 -6.50 -3.82
N ASP A 60 1.47 -6.77 -4.49
CA ASP A 60 2.40 -7.83 -4.10
C ASP A 60 3.57 -7.22 -3.32
N PHE A 61 3.52 -7.36 -2.00
CA PHE A 61 4.55 -6.87 -1.09
C PHE A 61 5.75 -7.83 -0.98
N ASN A 62 5.62 -9.06 -1.50
CA ASN A 62 6.50 -10.19 -1.21
C ASN A 62 6.83 -10.32 0.30
N SER A 63 5.82 -10.10 1.14
CA SER A 63 5.95 -10.15 2.59
C SER A 63 5.24 -11.37 3.16
N HIS A 64 5.80 -11.93 4.24
CA HIS A 64 5.20 -13.05 4.95
C HIS A 64 4.71 -12.53 6.29
N SER A 65 3.41 -12.70 6.56
CA SER A 65 2.85 -12.57 7.90
C SER A 65 1.70 -13.56 8.12
N PRO A 66 1.54 -14.09 9.35
CA PRO A 66 0.30 -14.75 9.76
C PRO A 66 -0.97 -13.93 9.53
N SER A 67 -0.90 -12.60 9.58
CA SER A 67 -2.04 -11.69 9.36
C SER A 67 -2.68 -11.84 7.98
N TRP A 68 -1.95 -12.35 6.99
CA TRP A 68 -2.47 -12.68 5.66
C TRP A 68 -2.13 -14.10 5.20
N GLY A 69 -1.91 -15.01 6.16
CA GLY A 69 -1.95 -16.46 5.92
C GLY A 69 -0.62 -17.19 5.77
N TYR A 70 0.51 -16.53 6.01
CA TYR A 70 1.82 -17.20 6.07
C TYR A 70 2.05 -17.86 7.44
N SER A 71 2.90 -18.89 7.48
CA SER A 71 3.27 -19.56 8.75
C SER A 71 4.31 -18.79 9.56
N ASP A 72 5.02 -17.89 8.91
CA ASP A 72 6.14 -17.10 9.45
C ASP A 72 5.89 -15.61 9.25
N LEU A 73 6.58 -14.81 10.08
CA LEU A 73 6.67 -13.36 9.94
C LEU A 73 8.09 -13.03 9.50
N ASN A 74 8.24 -12.48 8.30
CA ASN A 74 9.54 -12.00 7.81
C ASN A 74 9.69 -10.49 8.01
N ILE A 75 10.90 -9.96 7.80
CA ILE A 75 11.22 -8.53 8.01
C ILE A 75 10.27 -7.62 7.21
N LYS A 76 9.93 -8.00 5.97
CA LYS A 76 8.96 -7.23 5.18
C LYS A 76 7.55 -7.30 5.74
N GLY A 77 7.16 -8.43 6.31
CA GLY A 77 5.86 -8.59 6.96
C GLY A 77 5.74 -7.69 8.17
N GLU A 78 6.78 -7.65 9.01
CA GLU A 78 6.88 -6.73 10.14
C GLU A 78 6.78 -5.27 9.67
N GLU A 79 7.53 -4.88 8.65
CA GLU A 79 7.46 -3.51 8.09
C GLU A 79 6.06 -3.13 7.56
N VAL A 80 5.36 -4.08 6.92
CA VAL A 80 3.99 -3.87 6.43
C VAL A 80 2.99 -3.77 7.59
N GLU A 81 3.10 -4.64 8.60
CA GLU A 81 2.23 -4.59 9.79
C GLU A 81 2.41 -3.30 10.58
N ASP A 82 3.65 -2.91 10.85
CA ASP A 82 3.98 -1.66 11.51
C ASP A 82 3.44 -0.46 10.74
N PHE A 83 3.54 -0.49 9.41
CA PHE A 83 3.00 0.57 8.58
C PHE A 83 1.48 0.67 8.65
N ILE A 84 0.78 -0.47 8.60
CA ILE A 84 -0.68 -0.54 8.75
C ILE A 84 -1.13 0.08 10.06
N ILE A 85 -0.47 -0.29 11.17
CA ILE A 85 -0.78 0.21 12.51
C ILE A 85 -0.47 1.69 12.62
N ASN A 86 0.74 2.12 12.24
CA ASN A 86 1.19 3.50 12.40
C ASN A 86 0.43 4.49 11.51
N LYS A 87 -0.06 4.05 10.36
CA LYS A 87 -0.79 4.89 9.42
C LYS A 87 -2.30 4.68 9.41
N SER A 88 -2.81 3.79 10.26
CA SER A 88 -4.22 3.42 10.34
C SER A 88 -4.83 3.12 8.96
N CYS A 89 -4.08 2.41 8.11
CA CYS A 89 -4.50 2.09 6.74
C CYS A 89 -5.06 0.67 6.66
N SER A 90 -5.79 0.36 5.59
CA SER A 90 -6.14 -1.03 5.28
C SER A 90 -5.15 -1.60 4.27
N ALA A 91 -4.75 -2.86 4.42
CA ALA A 91 -3.85 -3.53 3.51
C ALA A 91 -4.42 -4.82 2.94
N LYS A 92 -4.04 -5.14 1.69
CA LYS A 92 -4.30 -6.43 1.07
C LYS A 92 -3.14 -6.86 0.17
N GLN A 93 -2.47 -7.95 0.53
CA GLN A 93 -1.53 -8.60 -0.37
C GLN A 93 -2.29 -9.37 -1.47
N THR A 94 -1.82 -9.29 -2.71
CA THR A 94 -2.40 -9.95 -3.88
C THR A 94 -1.33 -10.75 -4.60
N TRP A 95 -1.39 -12.07 -4.44
CA TRP A 95 -0.45 -13.10 -4.94
C TRP A 95 1.02 -12.81 -4.63
#